data_AF-A0A7C9F5M1-F1
#
_entry.id   AF-A0A7C9F5M1-F1
#
_cell.length_a   1.000
_cell.length_b   1.000
_cell.length_c   1.000
_cell.angle_alpha   90.00
_cell.angle_beta   90.00
_cell.angle_gamma   90.00
#
_symmetry.space_group_name_H-M   'P 1'
#
loop_
_entity.id
_entity.type
_entity.pdbx_description
1 polymer ?
#
loop_
_entity_poly.entity_id
_entity_poly.type
_entity_poly.pdbx_seq_one_letter_code
_entity_poly.pdbx_strand_id
1 'polypeptide(L)'
;MALKFSHFQSLIKRHNSPSLSSLQARLLCSQISPSDEDVDRVFRIINDSSSSRNLIESLKSSGITLSNELVDKVLKRVRFSHSNPLQALHFFNVTGRAKGFYHTPFSLDTMLYILGRTRKFDKIWEVLIEIRRKDRSLISSRTLMVVLARIAKVCSVRQTVEGFKRFRRLVPEFDATCFNGLLRTLCQEKSMNDARNVYHSLKGQFRPNLQTFNILLSGWKSSEEAEGFFEEMKELGVKPDIVSYNSLIDVYCKSKEMDKAYQVFGKMQEEGISPDVITFTSLIGGLGLSGQPDKARDVLEEMREYGCHPDAA
;
A
#
# COMPACT_ATOMS: atom_id res chain seq x y z
N MET A 1 -41.17 46.26 8.00
CA MET A 1 -39.72 46.07 7.79
C MET A 1 -38.95 46.70 8.95
N ALA A 2 -39.15 46.16 10.16
CA ALA A 2 -38.43 46.48 11.39
C ALA A 2 -38.96 45.48 12.42
N LEU A 3 -38.19 44.44 12.72
CA LEU A 3 -38.28 43.54 13.88
C LEU A 3 -37.48 42.27 13.54
N LYS A 4 -36.19 42.29 13.87
CA LYS A 4 -35.30 41.14 14.20
C LYS A 4 -33.84 41.61 14.13
N PHE A 5 -33.42 42.44 15.09
CA PHE A 5 -32.00 42.77 15.28
C PHE A 5 -31.59 42.89 16.76
N SER A 6 -32.37 42.31 17.69
CA SER A 6 -32.09 42.38 19.13
C SER A 6 -31.95 41.02 19.83
N HIS A 7 -31.72 39.94 19.07
CA HIS A 7 -31.50 38.60 19.66
C HIS A 7 -30.15 37.95 19.32
N PHE A 8 -29.26 38.64 18.61
CA PHE A 8 -27.96 38.09 18.23
C PHE A 8 -26.76 38.65 19.03
N GLN A 9 -26.99 39.55 19.99
CA GLN A 9 -25.91 40.17 20.79
C GLN A 9 -25.74 39.61 22.22
N SER A 10 -26.52 38.62 22.66
CA SER A 10 -26.35 38.04 24.01
C SER A 10 -25.64 36.68 24.08
N LEU A 11 -25.18 36.12 22.95
CA LEU A 11 -24.47 34.82 22.93
C LEU A 11 -22.95 34.92 22.63
N ILE A 12 -22.39 36.11 22.44
CA ILE A 12 -20.95 36.33 22.16
C ILE A 12 -20.19 36.78 23.44
N LYS A 13 -20.60 36.32 24.63
CA LYS A 13 -19.88 36.56 25.89
C LYS A 13 -19.82 35.33 26.80
N ARG A 14 -19.44 34.18 26.25
CA ARG A 14 -18.88 33.05 27.03
C ARG A 14 -17.88 32.23 26.21
N HIS A 15 -16.89 32.90 25.61
CA HIS A 15 -15.63 32.25 25.28
C HIS A 15 -14.55 32.93 26.10
N ASN A 16 -14.03 32.21 27.10
CA ASN A 16 -12.78 32.56 27.75
C ASN A 16 -11.71 32.64 26.65
N SER A 17 -11.32 33.86 26.31
CA SER A 17 -10.09 34.10 25.57
C SER A 17 -8.94 33.49 26.40
N PRO A 18 -8.11 32.64 25.80
CA PRO A 18 -6.97 32.08 26.50
C PRO A 18 -6.00 33.24 26.78
N SER A 19 -5.58 33.41 28.04
CA SER A 19 -4.68 34.50 28.45
C SER A 19 -3.42 34.53 27.58
N LEU A 20 -2.82 35.71 27.36
CA LEU A 20 -1.59 35.87 26.57
C LEU A 20 -0.48 34.87 26.97
N SER A 21 -0.43 34.47 28.24
CA SER A 21 0.47 33.44 28.78
C SER A 21 0.26 32.03 28.20
N SER A 22 -0.96 31.68 27.83
CA SER A 22 -1.30 30.36 27.29
C SER A 22 -1.05 30.22 25.78
N LEU A 23 -1.01 31.35 25.04
CA LEU A 23 -0.54 31.37 23.66
C LEU A 23 1.00 31.28 23.61
N GLN A 24 1.69 31.99 24.50
CA GLN A 24 3.15 31.88 24.67
C GLN A 24 3.57 30.48 25.15
N ALA A 25 2.84 29.86 26.07
CA ALA A 25 3.10 28.48 26.49
C ALA A 25 2.88 27.47 25.36
N ARG A 26 1.91 27.71 24.45
CA ARG A 26 1.73 26.88 23.24
C ARG A 26 2.85 27.07 22.23
N LEU A 27 3.42 28.27 22.10
CA LEU A 27 4.59 28.54 21.26
C LEU A 27 5.91 28.00 21.86
N LEU A 28 6.04 27.95 23.19
CA LEU A 28 7.22 27.42 23.87
C LEU A 28 7.26 25.89 23.88
N CYS A 29 6.11 25.22 24.05
CA CYS A 29 6.03 23.75 23.95
C CYS A 29 6.20 23.21 22.53
N SER A 30 6.08 24.05 21.49
CA SER A 30 6.31 23.64 20.10
C SER A 30 7.79 23.67 19.65
N GLN A 31 8.74 23.93 20.56
CA GLN A 31 10.16 24.13 20.19
C GLN A 31 11.18 23.18 20.83
N ILE A 32 10.77 22.18 21.60
CA ILE A 32 11.70 21.17 22.13
C ILE A 32 11.47 19.85 21.39
N SER A 33 12.26 19.63 20.35
CA SER A 33 12.37 18.28 19.78
C SER A 33 12.84 17.32 20.86
N PRO A 34 12.23 16.14 21.01
CA PRO A 34 12.65 15.15 21.99
C PRO A 34 14.10 14.77 21.74
N SER A 35 14.88 14.76 22.81
CA SER A 35 16.29 14.36 22.76
C SER A 35 16.40 12.88 22.40
N ASP A 36 17.50 12.49 21.76
CA ASP A 36 17.76 11.08 21.46
C ASP A 36 17.89 10.24 22.76
N GLU A 37 18.31 10.87 23.86
CA GLU A 37 18.32 10.23 25.19
C GLU A 37 16.91 9.88 25.68
N ASP A 38 15.92 10.75 25.48
CA ASP A 38 14.53 10.48 25.87
C ASP A 38 13.95 9.33 25.05
N VAL A 39 14.27 9.30 23.74
CA VAL A 39 13.91 8.18 22.86
C VAL A 39 14.52 6.87 23.38
N ASP A 40 15.79 6.88 23.77
CA ASP A 40 16.50 5.72 24.30
C ASP A 40 15.95 5.24 25.64
N ARG A 41 15.62 6.17 26.54
CA ARG A 41 15.02 5.85 27.84
C ARG A 41 13.65 5.20 27.66
N VAL A 42 12.77 5.80 26.86
CA VAL A 42 11.44 5.22 26.60
C VAL A 42 11.55 3.88 25.88
N PHE A 43 12.45 3.75 24.90
CA PHE A 43 12.70 2.47 24.20
C PHE A 43 13.14 1.37 25.16
N ARG A 44 14.05 1.65 26.11
CA ARG A 44 14.44 0.70 27.17
C ARG A 44 13.28 0.32 28.06
N ILE A 45 12.52 1.33 28.54
CA ILE A 45 11.31 1.09 29.36
C ILE A 45 10.35 0.12 28.66
N ILE A 46 10.12 0.25 27.35
CA ILE A 46 9.26 -0.67 26.59
C ILE A 46 9.80 -2.11 26.59
N ASN A 47 11.11 -2.28 26.48
CA ASN A 47 11.74 -3.61 26.40
C ASN A 47 11.87 -4.29 27.76
N ASP A 48 12.13 -3.52 28.81
CA ASP A 48 12.35 -4.03 30.17
C ASP A 48 11.02 -4.30 30.90
N SER A 49 9.92 -3.72 30.41
CA SER A 49 8.59 -3.87 31.02
C SER A 49 8.06 -5.31 30.89
N SER A 50 7.84 -5.95 32.03
CA SER A 50 7.23 -7.28 32.11
C SER A 50 5.69 -7.26 32.06
N SER A 51 5.07 -6.09 32.32
CA SER A 51 3.61 -5.93 32.33
C SER A 51 3.17 -4.50 31.98
N SER A 52 1.89 -4.36 31.58
CA SER A 52 1.29 -3.04 31.28
C SER A 52 1.33 -2.08 32.47
N ARG A 53 1.20 -2.57 33.72
CA ARG A 53 1.30 -1.72 34.92
C ARG A 53 2.72 -1.19 35.12
N ASN A 54 3.71 -2.09 35.03
CA ASN A 54 5.11 -1.73 35.17
C ASN A 54 5.56 -0.71 34.10
N LEU A 55 5.05 -0.85 32.87
CA LEU A 55 5.26 0.12 31.79
C LEU A 55 4.74 1.52 32.17
N ILE A 56 3.50 1.60 32.65
CA ILE A 56 2.87 2.88 33.03
C ILE A 56 3.63 3.54 34.18
N GLU A 57 3.99 2.77 35.21
CA GLU A 57 4.74 3.27 36.36
C GLU A 57 6.13 3.78 35.95
N SER A 58 6.85 3.02 35.12
CA SER A 58 8.18 3.41 34.62
C SER A 58 8.14 4.64 33.71
N LEU A 59 7.10 4.77 32.88
CA LEU A 59 6.90 5.98 32.07
C LEU A 59 6.61 7.20 32.97
N LYS A 60 5.77 7.04 34.00
CA LYS A 60 5.48 8.12 34.94
C LYS A 60 6.71 8.55 35.75
N SER A 61 7.48 7.58 36.26
CA SER A 61 8.68 7.86 37.05
C SER A 61 9.78 8.51 36.21
N SER A 62 9.80 8.29 34.90
CA SER A 62 10.77 8.94 34.01
C SER A 62 10.60 10.46 33.89
N GLY A 63 9.40 10.99 34.16
CA GLY A 63 9.10 12.41 33.98
C GLY A 63 9.08 12.89 32.51
N ILE A 64 9.24 11.98 31.55
CA ILE A 64 9.32 12.33 30.11
C ILE A 64 7.93 12.69 29.58
N THR A 65 7.84 13.82 28.88
CA THR A 65 6.60 14.24 28.22
C THR A 65 6.39 13.48 26.92
N LEU A 66 5.27 12.76 26.80
CA LEU A 66 4.94 11.92 25.64
C LEU A 66 4.32 12.75 24.51
N SER A 67 5.16 13.41 23.71
CA SER A 67 4.76 14.14 22.50
C SER A 67 4.59 13.20 21.29
N ASN A 68 3.87 13.65 20.26
CA ASN A 68 3.73 12.93 18.99
C ASN A 68 5.08 12.58 18.36
N GLU A 69 6.00 13.55 18.32
CA GLU A 69 7.33 13.36 17.75
C GLU A 69 8.13 12.28 18.50
N LEU A 70 8.06 12.27 19.84
CA LEU A 70 8.75 11.28 20.67
C LEU A 70 8.18 9.88 20.40
N VAL A 71 6.85 9.74 20.41
CA VAL A 71 6.17 8.47 20.16
C VAL A 71 6.51 7.94 18.76
N ASP A 72 6.52 8.81 17.74
CA ASP A 72 6.90 8.43 16.37
C ASP A 72 8.36 7.93 16.30
N LYS A 73 9.31 8.65 16.92
CA LYS A 73 10.73 8.22 16.96
C LYS A 73 10.92 6.90 17.70
N VAL A 74 10.26 6.73 18.85
CA VAL A 74 10.32 5.48 19.64
C VAL A 74 9.75 4.31 18.85
N LEU A 75 8.56 4.46 18.26
CA LEU A 75 7.96 3.39 17.44
C LEU A 75 8.78 3.08 16.19
N LYS A 76 9.39 4.09 15.55
CA LYS A 76 10.33 3.89 14.44
C LYS A 76 11.52 3.04 14.88
N ARG A 77 12.07 3.27 16.08
CA ARG A 77 13.15 2.44 16.62
C ARG A 77 12.69 1.02 16.91
N VAL A 78 11.53 0.86 17.55
CA VAL A 78 10.90 -0.46 17.78
C VAL A 78 10.72 -1.23 16.47
N ARG A 79 10.26 -0.57 15.40
CA ARG A 79 10.04 -1.16 14.08
C ARG A 79 11.26 -1.88 13.50
N PHE A 80 12.47 -1.41 13.77
CA PHE A 80 13.72 -2.00 13.26
C PHE A 80 14.47 -2.83 14.31
N SER A 81 13.92 -2.98 15.51
CA SER A 81 14.48 -3.80 16.60
C SER A 81 13.82 -5.19 16.67
N HIS A 82 14.27 -6.02 17.61
CA HIS A 82 13.63 -7.30 17.98
C HIS A 82 12.67 -7.18 19.18
N SER A 83 12.24 -5.95 19.52
CA SER A 83 11.33 -5.69 20.63
C SER A 83 10.02 -6.49 20.55
N ASN A 84 9.46 -6.80 21.73
CA ASN A 84 8.19 -7.49 21.85
C ASN A 84 7.05 -6.62 21.27
N PRO A 85 6.32 -7.10 20.24
CA PRO A 85 5.26 -6.33 19.60
C PRO A 85 4.09 -6.01 20.54
N LEU A 86 3.85 -6.83 21.57
CA LEU A 86 2.79 -6.60 22.54
C LEU A 86 3.15 -5.49 23.53
N GLN A 87 4.43 -5.37 23.91
CA GLN A 87 4.88 -4.24 24.75
C GLN A 87 4.81 -2.93 23.98
N ALA A 88 5.21 -2.94 22.71
CA ALA A 88 5.03 -1.80 21.82
C ALA A 88 3.55 -1.40 21.68
N LEU A 89 2.64 -2.39 21.56
CA LEU A 89 1.20 -2.15 21.54
C LEU A 89 0.68 -1.60 22.87
N HIS A 90 1.17 -2.09 24.01
CA HIS A 90 0.82 -1.54 25.31
C HIS A 90 1.25 -0.07 25.42
N PHE A 91 2.47 0.26 25.00
CA PHE A 91 2.95 1.64 24.92
C PHE A 91 2.05 2.50 24.04
N PHE A 92 1.74 2.05 22.83
CA PHE A 92 0.83 2.72 21.90
C PHE A 92 -0.56 2.98 22.52
N ASN A 93 -1.11 1.99 23.23
CA ASN A 93 -2.43 2.13 23.86
C ASN A 93 -2.41 3.08 25.06
N VAL A 94 -1.33 3.08 25.84
CA VAL A 94 -1.16 3.99 26.99
C VAL A 94 -1.03 5.44 26.51
N THR A 95 -0.19 5.70 25.51
CA THR A 95 -0.03 7.05 24.95
C THR A 95 -1.33 7.54 24.32
N GLY A 96 -2.05 6.69 23.59
CA GLY A 96 -3.35 6.98 22.99
C GLY A 96 -4.51 7.19 23.97
N ARG A 97 -4.28 7.06 25.29
CA ARG A 97 -5.25 7.41 26.35
C ARG A 97 -4.84 8.67 27.11
N ALA A 98 -3.65 9.21 26.87
CA ALA A 98 -3.19 10.43 27.52
C ALA A 98 -4.05 11.62 27.10
N LYS A 99 -4.42 12.47 28.07
CA LYS A 99 -5.30 13.61 27.82
C LYS A 99 -4.61 14.61 26.87
N GLY A 100 -5.27 14.91 25.76
CA GLY A 100 -4.76 15.84 24.75
C GLY A 100 -3.75 15.24 23.76
N PHE A 101 -3.48 13.94 23.84
CA PHE A 101 -2.64 13.22 22.88
C PHE A 101 -3.50 12.49 21.83
N TYR A 102 -3.05 12.51 20.58
CA TYR A 102 -3.65 11.76 19.48
C TYR A 102 -2.55 11.10 18.67
N HIS A 103 -2.79 9.89 18.17
CA HIS A 103 -1.82 9.21 17.30
C HIS A 103 -1.72 9.89 15.95
N THR A 104 -0.53 9.89 15.35
CA THR A 104 -0.32 10.33 13.97
C THR A 104 -0.61 9.17 13.02
N PRO A 105 -0.83 9.44 11.71
CA PRO A 105 -0.83 8.37 10.71
C PRO A 105 0.47 7.55 10.73
N PHE A 106 1.60 8.19 11.04
CA PHE A 106 2.90 7.51 11.13
C PHE A 106 2.98 6.55 12.32
N SER A 107 2.56 6.95 13.52
CA SER A 107 2.55 6.06 14.69
C SER A 107 1.64 4.87 14.46
N LEU A 108 0.45 5.10 13.87
CA LEU A 108 -0.51 4.05 13.55
C LEU A 108 0.08 3.04 12.55
N ASP A 109 0.53 3.51 11.38
CA ASP A 109 1.09 2.65 10.34
C ASP A 109 2.29 1.86 10.86
N THR A 110 3.14 2.49 11.67
CA THR A 110 4.32 1.85 12.29
C THR A 110 3.91 0.75 13.27
N MET A 111 2.91 1.01 14.13
CA MET A 111 2.38 0.01 15.06
C MET A 111 1.76 -1.18 14.32
N LEU A 112 0.94 -0.91 13.30
CA LEU A 112 0.33 -1.96 12.48
C LEU A 112 1.36 -2.79 11.73
N TYR A 113 2.44 -2.17 11.24
CA TYR A 113 3.56 -2.88 10.64
C TYR A 113 4.25 -3.83 11.65
N ILE A 114 4.52 -3.36 12.88
CA ILE A 114 5.15 -4.16 13.95
C ILE A 114 4.29 -5.39 14.30
N LEU A 115 2.97 -5.22 14.38
CA LEU A 115 2.04 -6.33 14.60
C LEU A 115 1.98 -7.27 13.38
N GLY A 116 1.97 -6.72 12.18
CA GLY A 116 1.93 -7.47 10.92
C GLY A 116 3.15 -8.36 10.71
N ARG A 117 4.35 -7.83 10.92
CA ARG A 117 5.60 -8.60 10.78
C ARG A 117 5.70 -9.76 11.81
N THR A 118 5.02 -9.61 12.95
CA THR A 118 4.96 -10.63 14.01
C THR A 118 3.67 -11.47 13.97
N ARG A 119 2.90 -11.37 12.88
CA ARG A 119 1.68 -12.14 12.60
C ARG A 119 0.59 -11.99 13.67
N LYS A 120 0.56 -10.87 14.39
CA LYS A 120 -0.47 -10.55 15.40
C LYS A 120 -1.69 -9.90 14.73
N PHE A 121 -2.30 -10.57 13.76
CA PHE A 121 -3.38 -10.02 12.94
C PHE A 121 -4.64 -9.69 13.75
N ASP A 122 -4.98 -10.47 14.77
CA ASP A 122 -6.12 -10.17 15.64
C ASP A 122 -5.95 -8.82 16.35
N LYS A 123 -4.73 -8.52 16.78
CA LYS A 123 -4.39 -7.22 17.41
C LYS A 123 -4.42 -6.07 16.42
N ILE A 124 -4.03 -6.29 15.16
CA ILE A 124 -4.20 -5.27 14.11
C ILE A 124 -5.66 -4.86 14.00
N TRP A 125 -6.58 -5.83 13.99
CA TRP A 125 -8.00 -5.54 13.88
C TRP A 125 -8.57 -4.85 15.11
N GLU A 126 -8.14 -5.23 16.31
CA GLU A 126 -8.49 -4.51 17.55
C GLU A 126 -8.08 -3.03 17.48
N VAL A 127 -6.83 -2.75 17.07
CA VAL A 127 -6.31 -1.38 16.93
C VAL A 127 -7.11 -0.59 15.90
N LEU A 128 -7.36 -1.16 14.72
CA LEU A 128 -8.11 -0.48 13.66
C LEU A 128 -9.55 -0.16 14.08
N ILE A 129 -10.20 -1.06 14.83
CA ILE A 129 -11.55 -0.81 15.35
C ILE A 129 -11.52 0.31 16.39
N GLU A 130 -10.54 0.32 17.29
CA GLU A 130 -10.40 1.37 18.31
C GLU A 130 -10.12 2.74 17.67
N ILE A 131 -9.17 2.81 16.74
CA ILE A 131 -8.85 4.05 16.01
C ILE A 131 -10.06 4.55 15.24
N ARG A 132 -10.77 3.68 14.52
CA ARG A 132 -12.00 4.08 13.79
C ARG A 132 -13.05 4.73 14.70
N ARG A 133 -13.16 4.29 15.96
CA ARG A 133 -14.09 4.88 16.94
C ARG A 133 -13.63 6.26 17.44
N LYS A 134 -12.33 6.49 17.53
CA LYS A 134 -11.73 7.74 18.06
C LYS A 134 -11.56 8.79 16.97
N ASP A 135 -10.95 8.40 15.87
CA ASP A 135 -10.67 9.25 14.72
C ASP A 135 -10.55 8.39 13.45
N ARG A 136 -11.59 8.42 12.63
CA ARG A 136 -11.64 7.65 11.38
C ARG A 136 -10.64 8.17 10.35
N SER A 137 -10.24 9.45 10.41
CA SER A 137 -9.39 10.08 9.39
C SER A 137 -7.95 9.56 9.40
N LEU A 138 -7.51 8.96 10.52
CA LEU A 138 -6.19 8.35 10.65
C LEU A 138 -6.02 7.08 9.81
N ILE A 139 -7.10 6.38 9.46
CA ILE A 139 -7.04 5.15 8.66
C ILE A 139 -7.05 5.53 7.18
N SER A 140 -5.86 5.53 6.58
CA SER A 140 -5.66 5.90 5.18
C SER A 140 -5.48 4.69 4.26
N SER A 141 -5.47 4.93 2.95
CA SER A 141 -5.08 3.91 1.96
C SER A 141 -3.66 3.38 2.19
N ARG A 142 -2.76 4.19 2.79
CA ARG A 142 -1.41 3.74 3.18
C ARG A 142 -1.47 2.70 4.30
N THR A 143 -2.32 2.93 5.31
CA THR A 143 -2.56 1.99 6.42
C THR A 143 -3.04 0.64 5.90
N LEU A 144 -3.92 0.67 4.90
CA LEU A 144 -4.39 -0.51 4.20
C LEU A 144 -3.24 -1.27 3.52
N MET A 145 -2.41 -0.58 2.72
CA MET A 145 -1.28 -1.22 2.05
C MET A 145 -0.32 -1.88 3.04
N VAL A 146 -0.02 -1.23 4.17
CA VAL A 146 0.89 -1.79 5.20
C VAL A 146 0.38 -3.14 5.72
N VAL A 147 -0.91 -3.23 6.06
CA VAL A 147 -1.47 -4.44 6.63
C VAL A 147 -1.75 -5.50 5.56
N LEU A 148 -2.38 -5.10 4.45
CA LEU A 148 -2.71 -6.03 3.37
C LEU A 148 -1.48 -6.61 2.72
N ALA A 149 -0.39 -5.86 2.53
CA ALA A 149 0.85 -6.41 1.99
C ALA A 149 1.40 -7.52 2.88
N ARG A 150 1.30 -7.37 4.21
CA ARG A 150 1.72 -8.39 5.18
C ARG A 150 0.79 -9.61 5.19
N ILE A 151 -0.52 -9.39 5.13
CA ILE A 151 -1.50 -10.48 5.00
C ILE A 151 -1.26 -11.24 3.70
N ALA A 152 -1.14 -10.52 2.58
CA ALA A 152 -0.89 -11.08 1.26
C ALA A 152 0.36 -11.96 1.23
N LYS A 153 1.46 -11.51 1.85
CA LYS A 153 2.73 -12.24 1.90
C LYS A 153 2.66 -13.52 2.76
N VAL A 154 1.90 -13.52 3.85
CA VAL A 154 2.00 -14.56 4.89
C VAL A 154 0.78 -15.49 4.95
N CYS A 155 -0.41 -14.96 4.73
CA CYS A 155 -1.68 -15.65 4.96
C CYS A 155 -2.18 -16.37 3.71
N SER A 156 -3.16 -17.26 3.83
CA SER A 156 -3.78 -17.90 2.65
C SER A 156 -4.56 -16.91 1.77
N VAL A 157 -4.90 -17.31 0.55
CA VAL A 157 -5.83 -16.57 -0.34
C VAL A 157 -7.13 -16.22 0.41
N ARG A 158 -7.74 -17.19 1.10
CA ARG A 158 -8.98 -16.99 1.87
C ARG A 158 -8.83 -15.91 2.93
N GLN A 159 -7.75 -15.95 3.71
CA GLN A 159 -7.48 -14.94 4.74
C GLN A 159 -7.19 -13.56 4.14
N THR A 160 -6.53 -13.52 2.97
CA THR A 160 -6.27 -12.29 2.23
C THR A 160 -7.56 -11.63 1.76
N VAL A 161 -8.46 -12.41 1.14
CA VAL A 161 -9.78 -11.96 0.69
C VAL A 161 -10.63 -11.47 1.87
N GLU A 162 -10.64 -12.20 3.00
CA GLU A 162 -11.41 -11.77 4.18
C GLU A 162 -10.84 -10.50 4.82
N GLY A 163 -9.51 -10.41 4.95
CA GLY A 163 -8.84 -9.21 5.44
C GLY A 163 -9.16 -7.99 4.59
N PHE A 164 -9.11 -8.15 3.27
CA PHE A 164 -9.48 -7.09 2.33
C PHE A 164 -10.96 -6.67 2.48
N LYS A 165 -11.90 -7.62 2.52
CA LYS A 165 -13.33 -7.34 2.73
C LYS A 165 -13.58 -6.61 4.05
N ARG A 166 -12.85 -6.99 5.12
CA ARG A 166 -12.94 -6.34 6.43
C ARG A 166 -12.43 -4.90 6.36
N PHE A 167 -11.30 -4.65 5.72
CA PHE A 167 -10.77 -3.29 5.53
C PHE A 167 -11.73 -2.39 4.75
N ARG A 168 -12.36 -2.90 3.70
CA ARG A 168 -13.36 -2.15 2.93
C ARG A 168 -14.52 -1.62 3.78
N ARG A 169 -14.88 -2.32 4.87
CA ARG A 169 -15.90 -1.85 5.83
C ARG A 169 -15.37 -0.81 6.82
N LEU A 170 -14.04 -0.68 6.96
CA LEU A 170 -13.40 0.23 7.90
C LEU A 170 -13.05 1.59 7.25
N VAL A 171 -12.55 1.56 6.01
CA VAL A 171 -12.08 2.76 5.29
C VAL A 171 -13.20 3.38 4.46
N PRO A 172 -13.48 4.70 4.57
CA PRO A 172 -14.52 5.37 3.79
C PRO A 172 -14.22 5.41 2.29
N GLU A 173 -12.96 5.65 1.92
CA GLU A 173 -12.51 5.67 0.54
C GLU A 173 -11.78 4.37 0.24
N PHE A 174 -12.35 3.57 -0.65
CA PHE A 174 -11.80 2.27 -1.01
C PHE A 174 -12.00 2.05 -2.50
N ASP A 175 -10.98 2.38 -3.27
CA ASP A 175 -11.00 2.43 -4.72
C ASP A 175 -10.18 1.29 -5.36
N ALA A 176 -10.12 1.29 -6.69
CA ALA A 176 -9.34 0.30 -7.45
C ALA A 176 -7.83 0.38 -7.15
N THR A 177 -7.31 1.53 -6.69
CA THR A 177 -5.89 1.69 -6.32
C THR A 177 -5.51 0.73 -5.20
N CYS A 178 -6.37 0.58 -4.20
CA CYS A 178 -6.18 -0.35 -3.10
C CYS A 178 -6.16 -1.82 -3.55
N PHE A 179 -7.07 -2.17 -4.47
CA PHE A 179 -7.13 -3.50 -5.09
C PHE A 179 -5.88 -3.79 -5.92
N ASN A 180 -5.44 -2.83 -6.74
CA ASN A 180 -4.24 -2.94 -7.57
C ASN A 180 -2.97 -3.05 -6.73
N GLY A 181 -2.86 -2.33 -5.61
CA GLY A 181 -1.75 -2.45 -4.67
C GLY A 181 -1.64 -3.84 -4.03
N LEU A 182 -2.79 -4.44 -3.68
CA LEU A 182 -2.84 -5.83 -3.19
C LEU A 182 -2.35 -6.82 -4.26
N LEU A 183 -2.89 -6.73 -5.48
CA LEU A 183 -2.50 -7.62 -6.58
C LEU A 183 -1.00 -7.51 -6.89
N ARG A 184 -0.46 -6.28 -6.95
CA ARG A 184 0.97 -6.05 -7.17
C ARG A 184 1.82 -6.73 -6.10
N THR A 185 1.42 -6.64 -4.83
CA THR A 185 2.14 -7.31 -3.74
C THR A 185 2.10 -8.82 -3.89
N LEU A 186 0.95 -9.40 -4.26
CA LEU A 186 0.81 -10.85 -4.46
C LEU A 186 1.67 -11.36 -5.62
N CYS A 187 1.71 -10.62 -6.74
CA CYS A 187 2.56 -10.96 -7.89
C CYS A 187 4.05 -10.92 -7.55
N GLN A 188 4.49 -9.97 -6.71
CA GLN A 188 5.91 -9.80 -6.34
C GLN A 188 6.40 -10.81 -5.28
N GLU A 189 5.58 -11.14 -4.30
CA GLU A 189 6.06 -11.78 -3.05
C GLU A 189 5.66 -13.25 -2.90
N LYS A 190 4.73 -13.75 -3.72
CA LYS A 190 4.12 -15.07 -3.51
C LYS A 190 4.06 -15.93 -4.75
N SER A 191 3.08 -15.66 -5.61
CA SER A 191 2.72 -16.48 -6.76
C SER A 191 1.62 -15.80 -7.54
N MET A 192 1.73 -15.84 -8.87
CA MET A 192 0.67 -15.40 -9.78
C MET A 192 -0.64 -16.15 -9.56
N ASN A 193 -0.58 -17.42 -9.15
CA ASN A 193 -1.78 -18.22 -8.87
C ASN A 193 -2.58 -17.64 -7.70
N ASP A 194 -1.89 -17.22 -6.63
CA ASP A 194 -2.54 -16.56 -5.48
C ASP A 194 -3.13 -15.21 -5.91
N ALA A 195 -2.41 -14.42 -6.73
CA ALA A 195 -2.91 -13.16 -7.27
C ALA A 195 -4.19 -13.36 -8.10
N ARG A 196 -4.22 -14.36 -8.98
CA ARG A 196 -5.41 -14.75 -9.77
C ARG A 196 -6.59 -15.16 -8.89
N ASN A 197 -6.34 -16.03 -7.90
CA ASN A 197 -7.42 -16.50 -7.02
C ASN A 197 -8.01 -15.34 -6.19
N VAL A 198 -7.17 -14.42 -5.73
CA VAL A 198 -7.61 -13.20 -5.06
C VAL A 198 -8.38 -12.30 -6.02
N TYR A 199 -7.89 -12.10 -7.25
CA TYR A 199 -8.57 -11.31 -8.28
C TYR A 199 -9.98 -11.86 -8.54
N HIS A 200 -10.13 -13.14 -8.89
CA HIS A 200 -11.45 -13.72 -9.17
C HIS A 200 -12.40 -13.68 -7.96
N SER A 201 -11.87 -13.75 -6.73
CA SER A 201 -12.66 -13.62 -5.50
C SER A 201 -13.13 -12.19 -5.21
N LEU A 202 -12.44 -11.18 -5.77
CA LEU A 202 -12.66 -9.77 -5.47
C LEU A 202 -13.14 -8.95 -6.68
N LYS A 203 -13.07 -9.47 -7.91
CA LYS A 203 -13.39 -8.72 -9.14
C LYS A 203 -14.82 -8.19 -9.20
N GLY A 204 -15.77 -8.83 -8.50
CA GLY A 204 -17.14 -8.33 -8.37
C GLY A 204 -17.33 -7.20 -7.35
N GLN A 205 -16.28 -6.82 -6.61
CA GLN A 205 -16.35 -5.76 -5.59
C GLN A 205 -15.81 -4.40 -6.08
N PHE A 206 -15.15 -4.38 -7.23
CA PHE A 206 -14.57 -3.20 -7.87
C PHE A 206 -14.79 -3.29 -9.36
N ARG A 207 -14.54 -2.19 -10.07
CA ARG A 207 -14.38 -2.21 -11.52
C ARG A 207 -12.89 -2.37 -11.83
N PRO A 208 -12.42 -3.54 -12.31
CA PRO A 208 -11.07 -3.68 -12.82
C PRO A 208 -10.79 -2.61 -13.89
N ASN A 209 -9.59 -2.06 -13.89
CA ASN A 209 -9.16 -1.06 -14.86
C ASN A 209 -7.89 -1.51 -15.58
N LEU A 210 -7.40 -0.68 -16.52
CA LEU A 210 -6.17 -0.95 -17.29
C LEU A 210 -5.00 -1.35 -16.39
N GLN A 211 -4.81 -0.63 -15.28
CA GLN A 211 -3.75 -0.94 -14.33
C GLN A 211 -3.94 -2.31 -13.64
N THR A 212 -5.19 -2.71 -13.34
CA THR A 212 -5.48 -4.05 -12.79
C THR A 212 -4.99 -5.14 -13.74
N PHE A 213 -5.32 -5.02 -15.02
CA PHE A 213 -4.96 -6.02 -16.02
C PHE A 213 -3.48 -6.00 -16.36
N ASN A 214 -2.84 -4.83 -16.47
CA ASN A 214 -1.39 -4.77 -16.67
C ASN A 214 -0.61 -5.41 -15.52
N ILE A 215 -1.08 -5.28 -14.26
CA ILE A 215 -0.48 -6.00 -13.12
C ILE A 215 -0.64 -7.52 -13.28
N LEU A 216 -1.83 -7.97 -13.66
CA LEU A 216 -2.09 -9.41 -13.82
C LEU A 216 -1.30 -9.98 -15.00
N LEU A 217 -1.24 -9.30 -16.14
CA LEU A 217 -0.55 -9.77 -17.35
C LEU A 217 0.97 -9.84 -17.18
N SER A 218 1.58 -8.89 -16.45
CA SER A 218 3.05 -8.74 -16.37
C SER A 218 3.84 -9.88 -15.72
N GLY A 219 3.18 -10.92 -15.17
CA GLY A 219 3.86 -11.94 -14.37
C GLY A 219 3.62 -13.39 -14.78
N TRP A 220 2.79 -13.66 -15.80
CA TRP A 220 2.47 -15.05 -16.17
C TRP A 220 3.64 -15.71 -16.91
N LYS A 221 3.87 -16.99 -16.60
CA LYS A 221 4.76 -17.86 -17.38
C LYS A 221 4.01 -18.68 -18.42
N SER A 222 2.69 -18.74 -18.28
CA SER A 222 1.79 -19.60 -19.02
C SER A 222 0.98 -18.72 -19.96
N SER A 223 0.97 -19.05 -21.24
CA SER A 223 0.30 -18.26 -22.27
C SER A 223 -1.21 -18.33 -22.16
N GLU A 224 -1.75 -19.46 -21.72
CA GLU A 224 -3.19 -19.66 -21.55
C GLU A 224 -3.78 -18.69 -20.50
N GLU A 225 -3.12 -18.53 -19.36
CA GLU A 225 -3.56 -17.58 -18.33
C GLU A 225 -3.41 -16.13 -18.77
N ALA A 226 -2.31 -15.78 -19.44
CA ALA A 226 -2.11 -14.43 -19.97
C ALA A 226 -3.20 -14.07 -21.00
N GLU A 227 -3.47 -14.98 -21.94
CA GLU A 227 -4.54 -14.85 -22.93
C GLU A 227 -5.92 -14.71 -22.27
N GLY A 228 -6.21 -15.54 -21.26
CA GLY A 228 -7.47 -15.46 -20.51
C GLY A 228 -7.70 -14.10 -19.84
N PHE A 229 -6.66 -13.49 -19.25
CA PHE A 229 -6.77 -12.15 -18.68
C PHE A 229 -6.87 -11.06 -19.75
N PHE A 230 -6.20 -11.23 -20.88
CA PHE A 230 -6.26 -10.30 -22.00
C PHE A 230 -7.66 -10.28 -22.62
N GLU A 231 -8.30 -11.43 -22.80
CA GLU A 231 -9.67 -11.49 -23.29
C GLU A 231 -10.68 -11.00 -22.25
N GLU A 232 -10.54 -11.36 -20.96
CA GLU A 232 -11.39 -10.83 -19.88
C GLU A 232 -11.33 -9.28 -19.82
N MET A 233 -10.15 -8.70 -20.07
CA MET A 233 -9.96 -7.24 -20.16
C MET A 233 -10.82 -6.64 -21.27
N LYS A 234 -10.82 -7.23 -22.47
CA LYS A 234 -11.62 -6.77 -23.62
C LYS A 234 -13.12 -6.95 -23.37
N GLU A 235 -13.53 -8.08 -22.80
CA GLU A 235 -14.93 -8.36 -22.43
C GLU A 235 -15.49 -7.33 -21.43
N LEU A 236 -14.67 -6.86 -20.48
CA LEU A 236 -15.05 -5.81 -19.54
C LEU A 236 -14.99 -4.40 -20.15
N GLY A 237 -14.67 -4.27 -21.45
CA GLY A 237 -14.56 -3.00 -22.15
C GLY A 237 -13.34 -2.17 -21.73
N VAL A 238 -12.34 -2.79 -21.11
CA VAL A 238 -11.06 -2.13 -20.80
C VAL A 238 -10.18 -2.25 -22.04
N LYS A 239 -9.82 -1.12 -22.66
CA LYS A 239 -9.00 -1.12 -23.87
C LYS A 239 -7.54 -1.52 -23.54
N PRO A 240 -6.98 -2.55 -24.18
CA PRO A 240 -5.56 -2.89 -24.07
C PRO A 240 -4.66 -1.72 -24.47
N ASP A 241 -3.54 -1.54 -23.77
CA ASP A 241 -2.49 -0.60 -24.13
C ASP A 241 -1.22 -1.33 -24.58
N ILE A 242 -0.18 -0.56 -24.92
CA ILE A 242 1.12 -1.10 -25.32
C ILE A 242 1.69 -2.08 -24.28
N VAL A 243 1.47 -1.83 -22.98
CA VAL A 243 1.94 -2.71 -21.90
C VAL A 243 1.16 -4.03 -21.90
N SER A 244 -0.16 -3.99 -22.10
CA SER A 244 -0.99 -5.19 -22.21
C SER A 244 -0.54 -6.07 -23.38
N TYR A 245 -0.32 -5.46 -24.55
CA TYR A 245 0.15 -6.15 -25.76
C TYR A 245 1.55 -6.72 -25.60
N ASN A 246 2.50 -5.90 -25.13
CA ASN A 246 3.88 -6.34 -24.89
C ASN A 246 3.93 -7.52 -23.90
N SER A 247 3.11 -7.50 -22.85
CA SER A 247 3.04 -8.61 -21.90
C SER A 247 2.59 -9.91 -22.57
N LEU A 248 1.58 -9.86 -23.44
CA LEU A 248 1.09 -11.05 -24.14
C LEU A 248 2.09 -11.56 -25.19
N ILE A 249 2.74 -10.66 -25.93
CA ILE A 249 3.80 -10.99 -26.91
C ILE A 249 4.98 -11.66 -26.20
N ASP A 250 5.46 -11.08 -25.09
CA ASP A 250 6.58 -11.62 -24.30
C ASP A 250 6.29 -13.03 -23.78
N VAL A 251 5.07 -13.27 -23.27
CA VAL A 251 4.68 -14.61 -22.81
C VAL A 251 4.65 -15.63 -23.95
N TYR A 252 4.07 -15.29 -25.11
CA TYR A 252 4.10 -16.20 -26.27
C TYR A 252 5.53 -16.46 -26.76
N CYS A 253 6.38 -15.45 -26.79
CA CYS A 253 7.80 -15.58 -27.15
C CYS A 253 8.54 -16.52 -26.20
N LYS A 254 8.34 -16.38 -24.89
CA LYS A 254 8.94 -17.24 -23.86
C LYS A 254 8.42 -18.67 -23.90
N SER A 255 7.16 -18.87 -24.30
CA SER A 255 6.54 -20.18 -24.55
C SER A 255 6.90 -20.79 -25.91
N LYS A 256 7.72 -20.10 -26.73
CA LYS A 256 8.09 -20.50 -28.11
C LYS A 256 6.90 -20.62 -29.07
N GLU A 257 5.81 -19.93 -28.78
CA GLU A 257 4.61 -19.85 -29.62
C GLU A 257 4.67 -18.63 -30.55
N MET A 258 5.73 -18.58 -31.39
CA MET A 258 6.03 -17.39 -32.20
C MET A 258 4.90 -16.99 -33.15
N ASP A 259 4.15 -17.94 -33.69
CA ASP A 259 3.02 -17.65 -34.59
C ASP A 259 1.95 -16.80 -33.88
N LYS A 260 1.64 -17.12 -32.61
CA LYS A 260 0.71 -16.33 -31.80
C LYS A 260 1.30 -14.96 -31.44
N ALA A 261 2.60 -14.91 -31.13
CA ALA A 261 3.28 -13.63 -30.86
C ALA A 261 3.15 -12.66 -32.05
N TYR A 262 3.36 -13.15 -33.28
CA TYR A 262 3.19 -12.34 -34.50
C TYR A 262 1.74 -11.97 -34.79
N GLN A 263 0.76 -12.84 -34.50
CA GLN A 263 -0.66 -12.48 -34.62
C GLN A 263 -1.03 -11.32 -33.67
N VAL A 264 -0.55 -11.37 -32.43
CA VAL A 264 -0.76 -10.30 -31.45
C VAL A 264 -0.05 -9.00 -31.86
N PHE A 265 1.16 -9.12 -32.42
CA PHE A 265 1.90 -7.98 -33.00
C PHE A 265 1.17 -7.31 -34.17
N GLY A 266 0.62 -8.08 -35.11
CA GLY A 266 -0.20 -7.52 -36.18
C GLY A 266 -1.46 -6.83 -35.64
N LYS A 267 -2.15 -7.46 -34.69
CA LYS A 267 -3.37 -6.92 -34.07
C LYS A 267 -3.12 -5.59 -33.33
N MET A 268 -1.98 -5.43 -32.64
CA MET A 268 -1.66 -4.14 -32.01
C MET A 268 -1.49 -3.03 -33.05
N GLN A 269 -0.86 -3.32 -34.18
CA GLN A 269 -0.69 -2.35 -35.28
C GLN A 269 -2.03 -1.99 -35.93
N GLU A 270 -2.90 -2.99 -36.18
CA GLU A 270 -4.26 -2.78 -36.71
C GLU A 270 -5.13 -1.91 -35.78
N GLU A 271 -4.98 -2.06 -34.47
CA GLU A 271 -5.64 -1.23 -33.46
C GLU A 271 -4.96 0.15 -33.26
N GLY A 272 -3.93 0.47 -34.06
CA GLY A 272 -3.24 1.76 -34.05
C GLY A 272 -2.28 1.95 -32.87
N ILE A 273 -1.87 0.87 -32.22
CA ILE A 273 -0.90 0.88 -31.11
C ILE A 273 0.48 0.64 -31.69
N SER A 274 1.30 1.70 -31.67
CA SER A 274 2.66 1.64 -32.19
C SER A 274 3.54 0.71 -31.34
N PRO A 275 4.24 -0.26 -31.97
CA PRO A 275 5.31 -1.01 -31.31
C PRO A 275 6.38 -0.11 -30.69
N ASP A 276 7.01 -0.60 -29.63
CA ASP A 276 8.15 0.04 -28.97
C ASP A 276 9.35 -0.91 -28.85
N VAL A 277 10.40 -0.44 -28.17
CA VAL A 277 11.62 -1.22 -27.90
C VAL A 277 11.29 -2.55 -27.20
N ILE A 278 10.33 -2.56 -26.27
CA ILE A 278 9.94 -3.77 -25.55
C ILE A 278 9.25 -4.76 -26.50
N THR A 279 8.41 -4.28 -27.42
CA THR A 279 7.78 -5.13 -28.44
C THR A 279 8.82 -5.86 -29.28
N PHE A 280 9.75 -5.13 -29.90
CA PHE A 280 10.75 -5.70 -30.79
C PHE A 280 11.76 -6.58 -30.06
N THR A 281 12.25 -6.15 -28.89
CA THR A 281 13.19 -6.97 -28.10
C THR A 281 12.56 -8.28 -27.61
N SER A 282 11.25 -8.30 -27.32
CA SER A 282 10.53 -9.53 -26.98
C SER A 282 10.50 -10.50 -28.16
N LEU A 283 10.18 -10.03 -29.36
CA LEU A 283 10.18 -10.83 -30.59
C LEU A 283 11.57 -11.37 -30.92
N ILE A 284 12.60 -10.52 -30.89
CA ILE A 284 14.00 -10.89 -31.11
C ILE A 284 14.43 -11.96 -30.10
N GLY A 285 14.12 -11.77 -28.82
CA GLY A 285 14.40 -12.74 -27.75
C GLY A 285 13.69 -14.08 -27.98
N GLY A 286 12.41 -14.05 -28.35
CA GLY A 286 11.61 -15.25 -28.65
C GLY A 286 12.15 -16.06 -29.84
N LEU A 287 12.57 -15.38 -30.92
CA LEU A 287 13.20 -16.00 -32.07
C LEU A 287 14.55 -16.63 -31.71
N GLY A 288 15.34 -15.96 -30.87
CA GLY A 288 16.56 -16.51 -30.30
C GLY A 288 16.32 -17.80 -29.51
N LEU A 289 15.33 -17.82 -28.61
CA LEU A 289 14.91 -19.00 -27.84
C LEU A 289 14.38 -20.14 -28.73
N SER A 290 13.87 -19.79 -29.91
CA SER A 290 13.37 -20.72 -30.92
C SER A 290 14.44 -21.17 -31.92
N GLY A 291 15.70 -20.73 -31.78
CA GLY A 291 16.80 -21.12 -32.67
C GLY A 291 16.72 -20.51 -34.07
N GLN A 292 16.11 -19.33 -34.22
CA GLN A 292 15.90 -18.65 -35.51
C GLN A 292 16.63 -17.30 -35.58
N PRO A 293 17.97 -17.27 -35.51
CA PRO A 293 18.75 -16.03 -35.43
C PRO A 293 18.65 -15.15 -36.68
N ASP A 294 18.48 -15.74 -37.88
CA ASP A 294 18.32 -14.96 -39.11
C ASP A 294 17.05 -14.11 -39.08
N LYS A 295 15.91 -14.70 -38.65
CA LYS A 295 14.67 -13.95 -38.46
C LYS A 295 14.81 -12.89 -37.37
N ALA A 296 15.57 -13.17 -36.32
CA ALA A 296 15.82 -12.21 -35.26
C ALA A 296 16.61 -10.98 -35.78
N ARG A 297 17.55 -11.18 -36.70
CA ARG A 297 18.23 -10.09 -37.42
C ARG A 297 17.25 -9.31 -38.29
N ASP A 298 16.35 -9.99 -38.99
CA ASP A 298 15.37 -9.30 -39.84
C ASP A 298 14.44 -8.39 -39.01
N VAL A 299 13.96 -8.86 -37.85
CA VAL A 299 13.18 -8.05 -36.90
C VAL A 299 13.99 -6.89 -36.32
N LEU A 300 15.30 -7.05 -36.12
CA LEU A 300 16.17 -5.97 -35.67
C LEU A 300 16.32 -4.86 -36.72
N GLU A 301 16.36 -5.20 -38.00
CA GLU A 301 16.35 -4.19 -39.07
C GLU A 301 14.97 -3.52 -39.19
N GLU A 302 13.87 -4.27 -39.09
CA GLU A 302 12.50 -3.71 -39.02
C GLU A 302 12.36 -2.70 -37.87
N MET A 303 12.88 -3.04 -36.68
CA MET A 303 12.91 -2.16 -35.52
C MET A 303 13.59 -0.82 -35.84
N ARG A 304 14.72 -0.85 -36.56
CA ARG A 304 15.47 0.35 -36.97
C ARG A 304 14.75 1.17 -38.02
N GLU A 305 14.13 0.53 -39.01
CA GLU A 305 13.32 1.19 -40.03
C GLU A 305 12.11 1.89 -39.41
N TYR A 306 11.56 1.32 -38.33
CA TYR A 306 10.49 1.90 -37.54
C TYR A 306 10.94 3.10 -36.67
N GLY A 307 12.24 3.41 -36.64
CA GLY A 307 12.81 4.48 -35.80
C GLY A 307 12.94 4.11 -34.32
N CYS A 308 12.77 2.84 -33.98
CA CYS A 308 13.08 2.32 -32.65
C CYS A 308 14.54 1.86 -32.62
N HIS A 309 15.30 2.33 -31.63
CA HIS A 309 16.70 1.90 -31.47
C HIS A 309 16.83 1.01 -30.24
N PRO A 310 17.58 -0.11 -30.32
CA PRO A 310 17.86 -0.94 -29.17
C PRO A 310 18.49 -0.10 -28.05
N ASP A 311 18.04 -0.28 -26.82
CA ASP A 311 18.78 0.17 -25.67
C ASP A 311 20.06 -0.65 -25.52
N ALA A 312 21.17 0.01 -25.20
CA ALA A 312 22.41 -0.70 -24.93
C ALA A 312 22.27 -1.43 -23.59
N ALA A 313 22.36 -2.76 -23.62
CA ALA A 313 22.44 -3.62 -22.43
C ALA A 313 23.83 -3.55 -21.77
#